data_AF-A0A7W1XRC4-F1
#
_entry.id   AF-A0A7W1XRC4-F1
#
_cell.length_a   1.000
_cell.length_b   1.000
_cell.length_c   1.000
_cell.angle_alpha   90.00
_cell.angle_beta   90.00
_cell.angle_gamma   90.00
#
_symmetry.space_group_name_H-M   'P 1'
#
loop_
_entity.id
_entity.type
_entity.pdbx_description
1 polymer ?
#
loop_
_entity_poly.entity_id
_entity_poly.type
_entity_poly.pdbx_seq_one_letter_code
_entity_poly.pdbx_strand_id
1 'polypeptide(L)'
;MKEKDKKLEEAVRFFQAEEGFHRLLLLMIKKYRSLGRIGGTVRITNLSKQEAAVLSSFFRKEVEPGQDIRVLIKEFEQRLKDTRFSDIACLKLLEGFAGEKLISKHELKARNHNKKQLFFQHIQEKFSSSFVSMWICSIMSQSTETRFIHQLYERQQDHLAADMLVVGNALVELEKKRGSNGNVPVEKLERFPFFAERITGNPHGFDMHTIRGKMLFNALRIVGKGSYQGEESRFKLTPAEEINLLFHSFGLLRDDILNFVSTTGLLARDYKNRPLAVWEAAIEDRCVLNIPLKEMVKIRKAEPADPELRKVFVVENSGLFSALFEELIKEGIHPPLICTHGQVNTCSLILLDQLAGNGTYIYYSGDFDPEGLLIADRLAQRYPDRVILWRFGVEDYRACRLEQELEEYRIKKLKNIKNPRLVEVANTMRRLRQAGYQESLFQLLLEDIKGEIID
;
A
#
# COMPACT_ATOMS: atom_id res chain seq x y z
N MET A 1 58.03 15.05 11.56
CA MET A 1 56.94 15.98 11.14
C MET A 1 57.36 16.62 9.83
N LYS A 2 56.58 16.51 8.75
CA LYS A 2 56.98 17.05 7.45
C LYS A 2 56.96 18.58 7.53
N GLU A 3 57.91 19.26 6.89
CA GLU A 3 58.07 20.72 6.92
C GLU A 3 56.78 21.50 6.54
N LYS A 4 55.94 20.89 5.69
CA LYS A 4 54.61 21.41 5.33
C LYS A 4 53.60 21.43 6.48
N ASP A 5 53.65 20.47 7.40
CA ASP A 5 52.72 20.39 8.53
C ASP A 5 53.01 21.51 9.54
N LYS A 6 54.31 21.83 9.74
CA LYS A 6 54.75 22.92 10.60
C LYS A 6 54.33 24.30 10.05
N LYS A 7 54.48 24.51 8.74
CA LYS A 7 53.98 25.72 8.05
C LYS A 7 52.45 25.86 8.15
N LEU A 8 51.71 24.76 8.06
CA LEU A 8 50.25 24.77 8.21
C LEU A 8 49.83 25.18 9.63
N GLU A 9 50.47 24.64 10.67
CA GLU A 9 50.23 25.04 12.06
C GLU A 9 50.54 26.52 12.30
N GLU A 10 51.65 27.03 11.74
CA GLU A 10 52.00 28.45 11.81
C GLU A 10 50.97 29.35 11.11
N ALA A 11 50.45 28.93 9.95
CA ALA A 11 49.39 29.65 9.26
C ALA A 11 48.10 29.68 10.07
N VAL A 12 47.66 28.53 10.58
CA VAL A 12 46.46 28.42 11.41
C VAL A 12 46.60 29.31 12.66
N ARG A 13 47.75 29.28 13.34
CA ARG A 13 48.02 30.15 14.50
C ARG A 13 47.97 31.64 14.14
N PHE A 14 48.53 32.04 12.99
CA PHE A 14 48.46 33.43 12.53
C PHE A 14 47.01 33.89 12.32
N PHE A 15 46.22 33.11 11.57
CA PHE A 15 44.82 33.44 11.30
C PHE A 15 43.90 33.31 12.52
N GLN A 16 44.28 32.51 13.53
CA GLN A 16 43.61 32.44 14.83
C GLN A 16 43.98 33.60 15.76
N ALA A 17 45.22 34.08 15.72
CA ALA A 17 45.65 35.22 16.54
C ALA A 17 45.07 36.56 16.05
N GLU A 18 44.80 36.68 14.75
CA GLU A 18 44.26 37.89 14.15
C GLU A 18 42.72 37.85 14.07
N GLU A 19 42.05 38.44 15.07
CA GLU A 19 40.58 38.43 15.20
C GLU A 19 39.86 38.99 13.96
N GLY A 20 40.49 39.92 13.22
CA GLY A 20 39.94 40.51 11.99
C GLY A 20 39.62 39.51 10.87
N PHE A 21 40.22 38.31 10.88
CA PHE A 21 39.93 37.25 9.89
C PHE A 21 38.85 36.27 10.33
N HIS A 22 38.50 36.20 11.62
CA HIS A 22 37.66 35.12 12.16
C HIS A 22 36.29 35.06 11.49
N ARG A 23 35.59 36.19 11.41
CA ARG A 23 34.25 36.27 10.80
C ARG A 23 34.31 35.89 9.32
N LEU A 24 35.34 36.32 8.59
CA LEU A 24 35.56 35.93 7.20
C LEU A 24 35.74 34.41 7.07
N LEU A 25 36.65 33.82 7.84
CA LEU A 25 36.98 32.40 7.77
C LEU A 25 35.79 31.51 8.18
N LEU A 26 35.05 31.88 9.23
CA LEU A 26 33.81 31.21 9.62
C LEU A 26 32.75 31.24 8.51
N LEU A 27 32.58 32.40 7.86
CA LEU A 27 31.67 32.55 6.74
C LEU A 27 32.13 31.73 5.52
N MET A 28 33.43 31.68 5.24
CA MET A 28 34.01 30.84 4.19
C MET A 28 33.80 29.34 4.46
N ILE A 29 33.98 28.89 5.70
CA ILE A 29 33.68 27.52 6.13
C ILE A 29 32.19 27.20 5.90
N LYS A 30 31.29 28.09 6.33
CA LYS A 30 29.84 27.93 6.11
C LYS A 30 29.50 27.86 4.61
N LYS A 31 30.17 28.66 3.79
CA LYS A 31 29.99 28.68 2.33
C LYS A 31 30.50 27.41 1.68
N TYR A 32 31.67 26.91 2.08
CA TYR A 32 32.21 25.63 1.64
C TYR A 32 31.28 24.47 2.00
N ARG A 33 30.77 24.42 3.24
CA ARG A 33 29.78 23.40 3.65
C ARG A 33 28.52 23.41 2.78
N SER A 34 28.13 24.57 2.26
CA SER A 34 26.97 24.69 1.36
C SER A 34 27.29 24.29 -0.09
N LEU A 35 28.45 24.67 -0.63
CA LEU A 35 28.80 24.52 -2.05
C LEU A 35 29.61 23.26 -2.37
N GLY A 36 30.37 22.73 -1.41
CA GLY A 36 31.26 21.58 -1.57
C GLY A 36 32.51 21.81 -2.41
N ARG A 37 32.85 23.07 -2.70
CA ARG A 37 34.09 23.48 -3.37
C ARG A 37 34.54 24.86 -2.89
N ILE A 38 35.82 25.16 -3.05
CA ILE A 38 36.38 26.50 -2.84
C ILE A 38 35.80 27.45 -3.90
N GLY A 39 34.88 28.32 -3.50
CA GLY A 39 34.22 29.23 -4.41
C GLY A 39 32.96 29.90 -3.84
N GLY A 40 32.39 30.79 -4.64
CA GLY A 40 31.29 31.66 -4.23
C GLY A 40 31.76 32.90 -3.48
N THR A 41 30.78 33.68 -3.02
CA THR A 41 31.00 34.97 -2.37
C THR A 41 30.44 34.93 -0.96
N VAL A 42 31.15 35.58 -0.04
CA VAL A 42 30.74 35.78 1.35
C VAL A 42 30.62 37.27 1.64
N ARG A 43 29.58 37.64 2.38
CA ARG A 43 29.30 39.02 2.75
C ARG A 43 29.56 39.18 4.24
N ILE A 44 30.36 40.18 4.58
CA ILE A 44 30.58 40.63 5.95
C ILE A 44 29.85 41.97 6.07
N THR A 45 28.95 42.08 7.03
CA THR A 45 28.14 43.29 7.22
C THR A 45 28.64 44.09 8.42
N ASN A 46 28.69 45.41 8.31
CA ASN A 46 29.13 46.31 9.38
C ASN A 46 30.51 45.90 9.95
N LEU A 47 31.57 46.21 9.22
CA LEU A 47 32.95 45.87 9.60
C LEU A 47 33.39 46.56 10.89
N SER A 48 34.05 45.83 11.78
CA SER A 48 34.76 46.44 12.90
C SER A 48 36.00 47.20 12.40
N LYS A 49 36.55 48.11 13.21
CA LYS A 49 37.80 48.81 12.89
C LYS A 49 38.96 47.84 12.61
N GLN A 50 39.00 46.74 13.37
CA GLN A 50 40.04 45.72 13.28
C GLN A 50 39.87 44.85 12.02
N GLU A 51 38.63 44.46 11.70
CA GLU A 51 38.32 43.75 10.45
C GLU A 51 38.62 44.62 9.23
N ALA A 52 38.21 45.89 9.24
CA ALA A 52 38.48 46.84 8.16
C ALA A 52 39.98 46.99 7.88
N ALA A 53 40.79 47.15 8.93
CA ALA A 53 42.26 47.28 8.80
C ALA A 53 42.90 46.00 8.20
N VAL A 54 42.56 44.83 8.77
CA VAL A 54 43.14 43.54 8.35
C VAL A 54 42.72 43.17 6.93
N LEU A 55 41.44 43.33 6.60
CA LEU A 55 40.92 43.01 5.26
C LEU A 55 41.42 44.01 4.21
N SER A 56 41.54 45.30 4.54
CA SER A 56 42.10 46.29 3.62
C SER A 56 43.54 45.96 3.26
N SER A 57 44.36 45.61 4.25
CA SER A 57 45.74 45.18 4.07
C SER A 57 45.84 43.90 3.24
N PHE A 58 45.07 42.87 3.59
CA PHE A 58 45.14 41.56 2.93
C PHE A 58 44.67 41.62 1.46
N PHE A 59 43.57 42.31 1.19
CA PHE A 59 43.01 42.43 -0.17
C PHE A 59 43.61 43.60 -0.97
N ARG A 60 44.42 44.46 -0.36
CA ARG A 60 44.95 45.71 -0.95
C ARG A 60 43.82 46.54 -1.58
N LYS A 61 42.75 46.74 -0.82
CA LYS A 61 41.56 47.52 -1.17
C LYS A 61 41.22 48.39 0.01
N GLU A 62 40.82 49.64 -0.21
CA GLU A 62 40.35 50.50 0.89
C GLU A 62 38.96 50.02 1.32
N VAL A 63 38.83 49.69 2.61
CA VAL A 63 37.58 49.26 3.23
C VAL A 63 37.43 49.98 4.57
N GLU A 64 36.36 50.76 4.71
CA GLU A 64 36.13 51.56 5.91
C GLU A 64 35.36 50.79 6.99
N PRO A 65 35.58 51.09 8.28
CA PRO A 65 34.75 50.57 9.37
C PRO A 65 33.27 50.92 9.15
N GLY A 66 32.37 50.01 9.50
CA GLY A 66 30.93 50.19 9.32
C GLY A 66 30.38 49.85 7.94
N GLN A 67 31.25 49.63 6.93
CA GLN A 67 30.82 49.21 5.60
C GLN A 67 30.56 47.70 5.51
N ASP A 68 29.83 47.31 4.45
CA ASP A 68 29.63 45.93 4.05
C ASP A 68 30.62 45.56 2.93
N ILE A 69 31.29 44.42 3.06
CA ILE A 69 32.18 43.90 2.02
C ILE A 69 31.70 42.54 1.50
N ARG A 70 31.87 42.33 0.19
CA ARG A 70 31.71 41.04 -0.47
C ARG A 70 33.08 40.51 -0.87
N VAL A 71 33.44 39.34 -0.34
CA VAL A 71 34.72 38.69 -0.61
C VAL A 71 34.46 37.44 -1.45
N LEU A 72 35.12 37.33 -2.60
CA LEU A 72 35.14 36.09 -3.37
C LEU A 72 36.14 35.13 -2.71
N ILE A 73 35.72 33.90 -2.45
CA ILE A 73 36.61 32.89 -1.82
C ILE A 73 37.82 32.60 -2.71
N LYS A 74 37.66 32.65 -4.03
CA LYS A 74 38.77 32.53 -4.99
C LYS A 74 39.75 33.70 -4.90
N GLU A 75 39.27 34.90 -4.59
CA GLU A 75 40.13 36.07 -4.40
C GLU A 75 40.96 35.90 -3.12
N PHE A 76 40.36 35.42 -2.02
CA PHE A 76 41.09 35.07 -0.81
C PHE A 76 42.17 34.01 -1.09
N GLU A 77 41.83 32.95 -1.84
CA GLU A 77 42.80 31.91 -2.24
C GLU A 77 43.96 32.47 -3.08
N GLN A 78 43.69 33.41 -4.00
CA GLN A 78 44.73 34.09 -4.75
C GLN A 78 45.63 34.92 -3.83
N ARG A 79 45.05 35.73 -2.93
CA ARG A 79 45.83 36.55 -1.99
C ARG A 79 46.63 35.74 -0.99
N LEU A 80 46.14 34.57 -0.59
CA LEU A 80 46.90 33.64 0.25
C LEU A 80 48.22 33.22 -0.43
N LYS A 81 48.23 33.08 -1.77
CA LYS A 81 49.45 32.76 -2.55
C LYS A 81 50.49 33.87 -2.56
N ASP A 82 50.08 35.11 -2.33
CA ASP A 82 50.98 36.27 -2.26
C ASP A 82 51.56 36.48 -0.85
N THR A 83 51.19 35.64 0.12
CA THR A 83 51.70 35.68 1.49
C THR A 83 52.81 34.66 1.72
N ARG A 84 53.44 34.71 2.90
CA ARG A 84 54.37 33.65 3.38
C ARG A 84 53.76 32.25 3.46
N PHE A 85 52.44 32.11 3.27
CA PHE A 85 51.68 30.86 3.31
C PHE A 85 51.31 30.33 1.92
N SER A 86 52.07 30.70 0.89
CA SER A 86 51.77 30.42 -0.52
C SER A 86 51.62 28.94 -0.88
N ASP A 87 52.33 28.07 -0.16
CA ASP A 87 52.31 26.61 -0.34
C ASP A 87 51.07 25.92 0.28
N ILE A 88 50.22 26.67 1.00
CA ILE A 88 49.08 26.12 1.75
C ILE A 88 47.80 26.27 0.93
N ALA A 89 47.16 25.13 0.62
CA ALA A 89 45.85 25.13 -0.01
C ALA A 89 44.80 25.79 0.90
N CYS A 90 43.96 26.68 0.33
CA CYS A 90 42.91 27.38 1.09
C CYS A 90 42.01 26.42 1.87
N LEU A 91 41.64 25.27 1.28
CA LEU A 91 40.87 24.23 1.98
C LEU A 91 41.60 23.70 3.23
N LYS A 92 42.92 23.46 3.15
CA LYS A 92 43.71 22.97 4.28
C LYS A 92 43.80 23.98 5.42
N LEU A 93 43.91 25.28 5.07
CA LEU A 93 43.83 26.35 6.05
C LEU A 93 42.46 26.40 6.74
N LEU A 94 41.37 26.29 5.98
CA LEU A 94 40.01 26.30 6.55
C LEU A 94 39.73 25.06 7.42
N GLU A 95 40.21 23.88 7.03
CA GLU A 95 40.16 22.66 7.84
C GLU A 95 40.96 22.82 9.14
N GLY A 96 42.18 23.35 9.06
CA GLY A 96 43.03 23.61 10.22
C GLY A 96 42.44 24.66 11.17
N PHE A 97 41.86 25.73 10.63
CA PHE A 97 41.17 26.77 11.42
C PHE A 97 39.92 26.22 12.12
N ALA A 98 39.15 25.36 11.45
CA ALA A 98 37.97 24.71 12.02
C ALA A 98 38.31 23.59 13.03
N GLY A 99 39.53 23.06 12.99
CA GLY A 99 39.95 21.90 13.78
C GLY A 99 39.35 20.57 13.30
N GLU A 100 38.67 20.55 12.16
CA GLU A 100 38.01 19.36 11.61
C GLU A 100 38.03 19.35 10.08
N LYS A 101 37.91 18.16 9.49
CA LYS A 101 37.80 17.99 8.04
C LYS A 101 36.46 18.56 7.56
N LEU A 102 36.49 19.49 6.60
CA LEU A 102 35.28 20.12 6.11
C LEU A 102 34.53 19.18 5.16
N ILE A 103 33.30 18.81 5.53
CA ILE A 103 32.40 17.98 4.71
C ILE A 103 31.26 18.86 4.21
N SER A 104 30.96 18.75 2.92
CA SER A 104 29.83 19.48 2.34
C SER A 104 28.49 18.86 2.72
N LYS A 105 27.40 19.63 2.67
CA LYS A 105 26.04 19.10 2.85
C LYS A 105 25.71 18.01 1.81
N HIS A 106 26.20 18.17 0.59
CA HIS A 106 26.02 17.17 -0.47
C HIS A 106 26.78 15.88 -0.16
N GLU A 107 28.04 16.00 0.28
CA GLU A 107 28.87 14.85 0.64
C GLU A 107 28.34 14.13 1.90
N LEU A 108 27.86 14.87 2.90
CA LEU A 108 27.22 14.29 4.08
C LEU A 108 25.95 13.52 3.69
N LYS A 109 25.12 14.07 2.81
CA LYS A 109 23.95 13.37 2.25
C LYS A 109 24.36 12.12 1.48
N ALA A 110 25.37 12.20 0.62
CA ALA A 110 25.87 11.06 -0.15
C ALA A 110 26.44 9.96 0.77
N ARG A 111 27.20 10.32 1.80
CA ARG A 111 27.71 9.37 2.81
C ARG A 111 26.57 8.70 3.58
N ASN A 112 25.56 9.45 4.01
CA ASN A 112 24.41 8.89 4.70
C ASN A 112 23.57 7.99 3.78
N HIS A 113 23.40 8.39 2.51
CA HIS A 113 22.74 7.57 1.51
C HIS A 113 23.48 6.26 1.26
N ASN A 114 24.81 6.30 1.11
CA ASN A 114 25.64 5.12 0.93
C ASN A 114 25.60 4.20 2.17
N LYS A 115 25.76 4.75 3.39
CA LYS A 115 25.60 3.97 4.63
C LYS A 115 24.25 3.26 4.71
N LYS A 116 23.18 3.94 4.29
CA LYS A 116 21.83 3.39 4.26
C LYS A 116 21.65 2.31 3.19
N GLN A 117 22.25 2.50 2.01
CA GLN A 117 22.26 1.46 0.97
C GLN A 117 23.01 0.21 1.43
N LEU A 118 24.20 0.36 2.03
CA LEU A 118 24.97 -0.76 2.60
C LEU A 118 24.21 -1.49 3.71
N PHE A 119 23.47 -0.76 4.55
CA PHE A 119 22.61 -1.37 5.57
C PHE A 119 21.57 -2.32 4.96
N PHE A 120 20.83 -1.87 3.95
CA PHE A 120 19.82 -2.71 3.31
C PHE A 120 20.43 -3.84 2.48
N GLN A 121 21.55 -3.58 1.81
CA GLN A 121 22.30 -4.59 1.07
C GLN A 121 22.78 -5.72 2.00
N HIS A 122 23.30 -5.38 3.18
CA HIS A 122 23.72 -6.37 4.17
C HIS A 122 22.56 -7.26 4.66
N ILE A 123 21.33 -6.72 4.72
CA ILE A 123 20.15 -7.52 5.03
C ILE A 123 19.82 -8.46 3.86
N GLN A 124 19.83 -7.94 2.62
CA GLN A 124 19.55 -8.73 1.42
C GLN A 124 20.53 -9.91 1.26
N GLU A 125 21.81 -9.70 1.51
CA GLU A 125 22.87 -10.72 1.39
C GLU A 125 22.66 -11.94 2.32
N LYS A 126 21.83 -11.81 3.37
CA LYS A 126 21.49 -12.93 4.27
C LYS A 126 20.44 -13.88 3.69
N PHE A 127 19.83 -13.55 2.56
CA PHE A 127 18.73 -14.31 1.98
C PHE A 127 18.96 -14.63 0.51
N SER A 128 18.89 -15.90 0.16
CA SER A 128 18.81 -16.36 -1.23
C SER A 128 17.35 -16.42 -1.71
N SER A 129 16.65 -15.28 -1.66
CA SER A 129 15.21 -15.17 -1.97
C SER A 129 14.94 -14.05 -2.98
N SER A 130 14.14 -14.34 -4.00
CA SER A 130 13.71 -13.33 -4.97
C SER A 130 12.73 -12.34 -4.32
N PHE A 131 11.86 -12.82 -3.43
CA PHE A 131 10.91 -11.97 -2.70
C PHE A 131 11.63 -10.93 -1.82
N VAL A 132 12.64 -11.36 -1.08
CA VAL A 132 13.46 -10.45 -0.28
C VAL A 132 14.20 -9.46 -1.18
N SER A 133 14.80 -9.93 -2.27
CA SER A 133 15.53 -9.07 -3.22
C SER A 133 14.64 -7.98 -3.84
N MET A 134 13.43 -8.35 -4.28
CA MET A 134 12.45 -7.39 -4.81
C MET A 134 12.01 -6.37 -3.75
N TRP A 135 11.75 -6.82 -2.53
CA TRP A 135 11.37 -5.94 -1.43
C TRP A 135 12.49 -4.94 -1.08
N ILE A 136 13.72 -5.41 -0.90
CA ILE A 136 14.87 -4.56 -0.56
C ILE A 136 15.19 -3.59 -1.71
N CYS A 137 15.14 -4.04 -2.97
CA CYS A 137 15.33 -3.17 -4.13
C CYS A 137 14.29 -2.02 -4.17
N SER A 138 13.03 -2.33 -3.86
CA SER A 138 11.96 -1.31 -3.74
C SER A 138 12.22 -0.31 -2.60
N ILE A 139 12.80 -0.75 -1.48
CA ILE A 139 13.21 0.14 -0.38
C ILE A 139 14.36 1.04 -0.84
N MET A 140 15.38 0.47 -1.48
CA MET A 140 16.58 1.20 -1.93
C MET A 140 16.27 2.24 -3.01
N SER A 141 15.26 2.00 -3.85
CA SER A 141 14.76 2.95 -4.86
C SER A 141 13.91 4.10 -4.27
N GLN A 142 13.68 4.12 -2.94
CA GLN A 142 12.93 5.16 -2.23
C GLN A 142 11.50 5.36 -2.75
N SER A 143 10.82 4.27 -3.09
CA SER A 143 9.40 4.31 -3.45
C SER A 143 8.56 4.94 -2.33
N THR A 144 7.47 5.63 -2.70
CA THR A 144 6.56 6.28 -1.73
C THR A 144 6.00 5.31 -0.69
N GLU A 145 5.79 4.05 -1.09
CA GLU A 145 5.30 2.95 -0.26
C GLU A 145 6.27 2.54 0.86
N THR A 146 7.57 2.82 0.73
CA THR A 146 8.62 2.41 1.69
C THR A 146 9.05 3.55 2.62
N ARG A 147 8.41 4.73 2.54
CA ARG A 147 8.75 5.92 3.35
C ARG A 147 8.80 5.65 4.85
N PHE A 148 7.89 4.83 5.38
CA PHE A 148 7.88 4.50 6.81
C PHE A 148 9.12 3.70 7.25
N ILE A 149 9.66 2.83 6.38
CA ILE A 149 10.90 2.08 6.64
C ILE A 149 12.09 3.06 6.69
N HIS A 150 12.10 4.05 5.80
CA HIS A 150 13.11 5.10 5.80
C HIS A 150 13.07 5.96 7.08
N GLN A 151 11.89 6.22 7.63
CA GLN A 151 11.72 6.91 8.92
C GLN A 151 12.14 6.05 10.11
N LEU A 152 11.87 4.74 10.07
CA LEU A 152 12.31 3.81 11.11
C LEU A 152 13.84 3.71 11.15
N TYR A 153 14.49 3.70 9.98
CA TYR A 153 15.95 3.69 9.88
C TYR A 153 16.59 4.88 10.61
N GLU A 154 15.99 6.07 10.51
CA GLU A 154 16.48 7.27 11.17
C GLU A 154 16.27 7.28 12.69
N ARG A 155 15.29 6.52 13.18
CA ARG A 155 14.91 6.51 14.60
C ARG A 155 15.51 5.35 15.39
N GLN A 156 15.54 4.14 14.82
CA GLN A 156 15.88 2.89 15.53
C GLN A 156 16.52 1.86 14.58
N GLN A 157 17.77 2.09 14.19
CA GLN A 157 18.46 1.25 13.20
C GLN A 157 18.62 -0.22 13.63
N ASP A 158 18.93 -0.49 14.91
CA ASP A 158 19.21 -1.84 15.38
C ASP A 158 17.93 -2.71 15.45
N HIS A 159 16.84 -2.16 15.98
CA HIS A 159 15.54 -2.84 15.98
C HIS A 159 15.02 -3.05 14.56
N LEU A 160 15.23 -2.07 13.67
CA LEU A 160 14.84 -2.20 12.27
C LEU A 160 15.54 -3.41 11.62
N ALA A 161 16.83 -3.59 11.85
CA ALA A 161 17.56 -4.72 11.29
C ALA A 161 16.95 -6.05 11.76
N ALA A 162 16.70 -6.21 13.06
CA ALA A 162 16.09 -7.43 13.60
C ALA A 162 14.70 -7.69 13.00
N ASP A 163 13.84 -6.67 12.93
CA ASP A 163 12.50 -6.79 12.36
C ASP A 163 12.53 -7.14 10.87
N MET A 164 13.45 -6.54 10.10
CA MET A 164 13.63 -6.86 8.68
C MET A 164 14.13 -8.28 8.45
N LEU A 165 14.96 -8.83 9.35
CA LEU A 165 15.37 -10.24 9.26
C LEU A 165 14.20 -11.19 9.49
N VAL A 166 13.34 -10.88 10.46
CA VAL A 166 12.12 -11.67 10.73
C VAL A 166 11.16 -11.63 9.52
N VAL A 167 10.94 -10.44 8.94
CA VAL A 167 10.12 -10.30 7.72
C VAL A 167 10.80 -10.99 6.53
N GLY A 168 12.12 -10.93 6.42
CA GLY A 168 12.88 -11.65 5.39
C GLY A 168 12.69 -13.16 5.47
N ASN A 169 12.75 -13.74 6.68
CA ASN A 169 12.43 -15.15 6.91
C ASN A 169 10.99 -15.49 6.50
N ALA A 170 10.02 -14.63 6.84
CA ALA A 170 8.64 -14.82 6.42
C ALA A 170 8.52 -14.84 4.88
N LEU A 171 9.18 -13.93 4.17
CA LEU A 171 9.16 -13.87 2.71
C LEU A 171 9.78 -15.12 2.07
N VAL A 172 10.90 -15.61 2.62
CA VAL A 172 11.54 -16.86 2.17
C VAL A 172 10.57 -18.04 2.28
N GLU A 173 9.88 -18.15 3.42
CA GLU A 173 8.93 -19.23 3.66
C GLU A 173 7.71 -19.14 2.74
N LEU A 174 7.22 -17.93 2.45
CA LEU A 174 6.12 -17.71 1.50
C LEU A 174 6.54 -17.96 0.05
N GLU A 175 7.79 -17.66 -0.32
CA GLU A 175 8.32 -17.97 -1.65
C GLU A 175 8.38 -19.48 -1.89
N LYS A 176 8.81 -20.27 -0.90
CA LYS A 176 8.81 -21.74 -0.95
C LYS A 176 7.42 -22.37 -1.15
N LYS A 177 6.36 -21.62 -0.82
CA LYS A 177 4.97 -22.06 -1.04
C LYS A 177 4.54 -21.94 -2.49
N ARG A 178 5.21 -21.14 -3.32
CA ARG A 178 4.88 -21.03 -4.75
C ARG A 178 5.12 -22.38 -5.44
N GLY A 179 4.18 -22.79 -6.28
CA GLY A 179 4.30 -23.92 -7.19
C GLY A 179 4.98 -23.51 -8.50
N SER A 180 5.19 -24.48 -9.40
CA SER A 180 5.85 -24.26 -10.70
C SER A 180 5.13 -23.27 -11.62
N ASN A 181 3.82 -23.10 -11.43
CA ASN A 181 2.99 -22.13 -12.15
C ASN A 181 2.93 -20.75 -11.48
N GLY A 182 3.73 -20.53 -10.43
CA GLY A 182 3.73 -19.29 -9.66
C GLY A 182 2.56 -19.13 -8.70
N ASN A 183 1.58 -20.05 -8.64
CA ASN A 183 0.48 -20.01 -7.67
C ASN A 183 0.79 -20.85 -6.44
N VAL A 184 0.13 -20.58 -5.31
CA VAL A 184 0.27 -21.39 -4.11
C VAL A 184 -0.66 -22.60 -4.19
N PRO A 185 -0.15 -23.84 -4.14
CA PRO A 185 -0.99 -25.03 -4.09
C PRO A 185 -1.86 -25.05 -2.83
N VAL A 186 -3.05 -25.63 -2.93
CA VAL A 186 -4.04 -25.67 -1.86
C VAL A 186 -3.50 -26.39 -0.62
N GLU A 187 -2.69 -27.43 -0.80
CA GLU A 187 -2.03 -28.19 0.26
C GLU A 187 -0.97 -27.39 1.03
N LYS A 188 -0.52 -26.25 0.50
CA LYS A 188 0.45 -25.36 1.15
C LYS A 188 -0.22 -24.15 1.84
N LEU A 189 -1.55 -24.06 1.82
CA LEU A 189 -2.28 -23.04 2.55
C LEU A 189 -2.09 -23.22 4.06
N GLU A 190 -1.85 -22.12 4.77
CA GLU A 190 -1.61 -22.09 6.20
C GLU A 190 -2.41 -20.97 6.84
N ARG A 191 -2.82 -21.15 8.10
CA ARG A 191 -3.49 -20.10 8.86
C ARG A 191 -2.49 -19.05 9.31
N PHE A 192 -2.85 -17.78 9.12
CA PHE A 192 -2.00 -16.64 9.41
C PHE A 192 -1.47 -16.60 10.85
N PRO A 193 -2.27 -16.88 11.91
CA PRO A 193 -1.75 -16.92 13.28
C PRO A 193 -0.69 -18.01 13.50
N PHE A 194 -0.84 -19.18 12.88
CA PHE A 194 0.15 -20.27 12.98
C PHE A 194 1.43 -19.95 12.21
N PHE A 195 1.30 -19.32 11.05
CA PHE A 195 2.45 -18.79 10.31
C PHE A 195 3.19 -17.73 11.14
N ALA A 196 2.47 -16.81 11.78
CA ALA A 196 3.06 -15.79 12.64
C ALA A 196 3.77 -16.38 13.86
N GLU A 197 3.16 -17.38 14.51
CA GLU A 197 3.76 -18.11 15.63
C GLU A 197 5.06 -18.81 15.22
N ARG A 198 5.03 -19.52 14.10
CA ARG A 198 6.20 -20.27 13.60
C ARG A 198 7.39 -19.38 13.28
N ILE A 199 7.15 -18.18 12.74
CA ILE A 199 8.22 -17.27 12.33
C ILE A 199 8.68 -16.36 13.48
N THR A 200 7.75 -15.94 14.35
CA THR A 200 8.01 -14.88 15.33
C THR A 200 7.97 -15.34 16.79
N GLY A 201 7.48 -16.56 17.06
CA GLY A 201 7.15 -17.04 18.41
C GLY A 201 5.97 -16.33 19.05
N ASN A 202 5.13 -15.66 18.24
CA ASN A 202 3.91 -15.00 18.69
C ASN A 202 2.82 -15.08 17.60
N PRO A 203 1.59 -15.55 17.88
CA PRO A 203 0.54 -15.66 16.86
C PRO A 203 0.07 -14.30 16.32
N HIS A 204 0.34 -13.23 17.06
CA HIS A 204 0.02 -11.84 16.73
C HIS A 204 1.24 -11.04 16.25
N GLY A 205 2.39 -11.70 16.05
CA GLY A 205 3.66 -11.05 15.71
C GLY A 205 3.63 -10.24 14.41
N PHE A 206 2.71 -10.58 13.50
CA PHE A 206 2.50 -9.89 12.22
C PHE A 206 1.17 -9.13 12.13
N ASP A 207 0.51 -8.83 13.24
CA ASP A 207 -0.72 -8.04 13.21
C ASP A 207 -0.49 -6.63 12.65
N MET A 208 -1.49 -6.06 11.97
CA MET A 208 -1.36 -4.78 11.25
C MET A 208 -1.04 -3.56 12.13
N HIS A 209 -1.23 -3.67 13.44
CA HIS A 209 -0.85 -2.63 14.39
C HIS A 209 0.67 -2.66 14.71
N THR A 210 1.35 -3.78 14.50
CA THR A 210 2.79 -3.97 14.75
C THR A 210 3.65 -3.43 13.61
N ILE A 211 4.92 -3.15 13.88
CA ILE A 211 5.89 -2.73 12.85
C ILE A 211 6.10 -3.87 11.83
N ARG A 212 6.32 -5.09 12.33
CA ARG A 212 6.53 -6.29 11.50
C ARG A 212 5.34 -6.58 10.60
N GLY A 213 4.11 -6.45 11.10
CA GLY A 213 2.90 -6.63 10.29
C GLY A 213 2.79 -5.63 9.16
N LYS A 214 3.05 -4.34 9.44
CA LYS A 214 3.11 -3.28 8.41
C LYS A 214 4.19 -3.55 7.36
N MET A 215 5.36 -4.01 7.79
CA MET A 215 6.47 -4.37 6.90
C MET A 215 6.15 -5.58 6.03
N LEU A 216 5.61 -6.66 6.62
CA LEU A 216 5.19 -7.84 5.87
C LEU A 216 4.12 -7.48 4.84
N PHE A 217 3.08 -6.75 5.23
CA PHE A 217 2.04 -6.30 4.29
C PHE A 217 2.62 -5.44 3.15
N ASN A 218 3.50 -4.49 3.47
CA ASN A 218 4.21 -3.70 2.45
C ASN A 218 5.04 -4.57 1.50
N ALA A 219 5.79 -5.53 2.04
CA ALA A 219 6.60 -6.45 1.25
C ALA A 219 5.74 -7.30 0.32
N LEU A 220 4.64 -7.88 0.83
CA LEU A 220 3.71 -8.68 0.03
C LEU A 220 3.06 -7.85 -1.08
N ARG A 221 2.71 -6.57 -0.83
CA ARG A 221 2.22 -5.69 -1.90
C ARG A 221 3.25 -5.47 -2.99
N ILE A 222 4.53 -5.29 -2.61
CA ILE A 222 5.63 -5.07 -3.56
C ILE A 222 5.88 -6.34 -4.40
N VAL A 223 6.03 -7.49 -3.75
CA VAL A 223 6.33 -8.75 -4.45
C VAL A 223 5.13 -9.28 -5.22
N GLY A 224 3.92 -8.95 -4.77
CA GLY A 224 2.67 -9.33 -5.41
C GLY A 224 2.30 -8.49 -6.62
N LYS A 225 2.98 -7.37 -6.93
CA LYS A 225 2.61 -6.48 -8.04
C LYS A 225 2.53 -7.21 -9.39
N GLY A 226 3.34 -8.25 -9.63
CA GLY A 226 3.26 -9.06 -10.85
C GLY A 226 2.08 -10.04 -10.92
N SER A 227 1.46 -10.39 -9.78
CA SER A 227 0.26 -11.25 -9.71
C SER A 227 -1.03 -10.44 -9.51
N TYR A 228 -0.92 -9.21 -9.02
CA TYR A 228 -2.02 -8.27 -8.80
C TYR A 228 -2.23 -7.29 -9.97
N GLN A 229 -1.26 -7.16 -10.88
CA GLN A 229 -1.40 -6.42 -12.12
C GLN A 229 -1.86 -7.35 -13.25
N GLY A 230 -3.11 -7.80 -13.16
CA GLY A 230 -3.94 -7.69 -14.36
C GLY A 230 -4.15 -6.20 -14.59
N GLU A 231 -3.61 -5.69 -15.70
CA GLU A 231 -4.02 -4.40 -16.26
C GLU A 231 -5.57 -4.38 -16.24
N GLU A 232 -6.17 -3.29 -15.71
CA GLU A 232 -7.62 -3.03 -15.50
C GLU A 232 -8.21 -3.08 -14.08
N SER A 233 -7.44 -3.34 -13.00
CA SER A 233 -7.98 -3.12 -11.64
C SER A 233 -7.96 -1.63 -11.24
N ARG A 234 -8.83 -0.80 -11.85
CA ARG A 234 -9.21 0.55 -11.36
C ARG A 234 -10.14 0.47 -10.14
N PHE A 235 -9.88 -0.47 -9.25
CA PHE A 235 -10.79 -0.91 -8.21
C PHE A 235 -10.22 -0.56 -6.82
N LYS A 236 -11.08 -0.12 -5.89
CA LYS A 236 -10.69 0.19 -4.51
C LYS A 236 -11.24 -0.89 -3.57
N LEU A 237 -10.39 -1.87 -3.21
CA LEU A 237 -10.70 -2.89 -2.18
C LEU A 237 -11.01 -2.16 -0.88
N THR A 238 -11.92 -2.70 -0.06
CA THR A 238 -11.88 -2.31 1.34
C THR A 238 -10.52 -2.73 1.90
N PRO A 239 -9.96 -2.00 2.88
CA PRO A 239 -8.67 -2.39 3.45
C PRO A 239 -8.65 -3.85 3.95
N ALA A 240 -9.78 -4.34 4.47
CA ALA A 240 -9.91 -5.72 4.93
C ALA A 240 -9.86 -6.73 3.76
N GLU A 241 -10.58 -6.47 2.66
CA GLU A 241 -10.55 -7.29 1.45
C GLU A 241 -9.14 -7.30 0.82
N GLU A 242 -8.47 -6.15 0.76
CA GLU A 242 -7.09 -6.04 0.25
C GLU A 242 -6.14 -6.93 1.04
N ILE A 243 -6.20 -6.86 2.37
CA ILE A 243 -5.36 -7.68 3.22
C ILE A 243 -5.67 -9.16 3.03
N ASN A 244 -6.95 -9.54 3.01
CA ASN A 244 -7.36 -10.94 2.92
C ASN A 244 -6.97 -11.56 1.58
N LEU A 245 -7.26 -10.89 0.46
CA LEU A 245 -6.91 -11.37 -0.88
C LEU A 245 -5.39 -11.41 -1.06
N LEU A 246 -4.67 -10.41 -0.55
CA LEU A 246 -3.22 -10.38 -0.64
C LEU A 246 -2.64 -11.57 0.12
N PHE A 247 -3.00 -11.75 1.38
CA PHE A 247 -2.53 -12.88 2.19
C PHE A 247 -2.91 -14.23 1.55
N HIS A 248 -4.14 -14.36 1.04
CA HIS A 248 -4.57 -15.55 0.31
C HIS A 248 -3.68 -15.84 -0.91
N SER A 249 -3.29 -14.83 -1.68
CA SER A 249 -2.39 -14.99 -2.84
C SER A 249 -0.98 -15.51 -2.47
N PHE A 250 -0.60 -15.39 -1.20
CA PHE A 250 0.64 -15.96 -0.63
C PHE A 250 0.38 -17.21 0.23
N GLY A 251 -0.84 -17.75 0.20
CA GLY A 251 -1.23 -18.96 0.90
C GLY A 251 -1.45 -18.80 2.39
N LEU A 252 -1.86 -17.60 2.82
CA LEU A 252 -2.15 -17.27 4.21
C LEU A 252 -3.65 -16.99 4.38
N LEU A 253 -4.29 -17.75 5.27
CA LEU A 253 -5.71 -17.62 5.60
C LEU A 253 -5.87 -16.95 6.96
N ARG A 254 -6.55 -15.80 7.03
CA ARG A 254 -6.79 -15.10 8.31
C ARG A 254 -7.95 -15.71 9.08
N ASP A 255 -9.10 -15.82 8.43
CA ASP A 255 -10.30 -16.48 8.94
C ASP A 255 -10.84 -17.35 7.80
N ASP A 256 -10.78 -18.67 7.99
CA ASP A 256 -11.15 -19.66 6.98
C ASP A 256 -12.50 -20.34 7.25
N ILE A 257 -13.16 -20.04 8.38
CA ILE A 257 -14.41 -20.68 8.82
C ILE A 257 -15.58 -19.70 8.79
N LEU A 258 -15.42 -18.51 9.40
CA LEU A 258 -16.51 -17.52 9.46
C LEU A 258 -16.53 -16.61 8.21
N ASN A 259 -15.54 -16.74 7.35
CA ASN A 259 -15.56 -16.20 5.99
C ASN A 259 -16.18 -17.27 5.07
N PHE A 260 -17.50 -17.23 4.88
CA PHE A 260 -18.24 -18.21 4.08
C PHE A 260 -19.21 -17.54 3.11
N VAL A 261 -19.72 -18.30 2.16
CA VAL A 261 -20.81 -17.90 1.27
C VAL A 261 -21.91 -18.95 1.31
N SER A 262 -23.17 -18.53 1.31
CA SER A 262 -24.30 -19.45 1.21
C SER A 262 -24.74 -19.56 -0.25
N THR A 263 -24.96 -20.78 -0.73
CA THR A 263 -25.34 -21.02 -2.12
C THR A 263 -26.22 -22.24 -2.29
N THR A 264 -26.99 -22.30 -3.37
CA THR A 264 -27.71 -23.47 -3.83
C THR A 264 -27.75 -23.49 -5.37
N GLY A 265 -28.12 -24.60 -5.98
CA GLY A 265 -28.27 -24.70 -7.45
C GLY A 265 -26.96 -24.60 -8.25
N LEU A 266 -25.80 -24.79 -7.62
CA LEU A 266 -24.49 -24.73 -8.26
C LEU A 266 -23.77 -26.08 -8.23
N LEU A 267 -22.91 -26.31 -9.23
CA LEU A 267 -21.94 -27.38 -9.29
C LEU A 267 -20.52 -26.83 -9.21
N ALA A 268 -19.60 -27.60 -8.63
CA ALA A 268 -18.22 -27.20 -8.47
C ALA A 268 -17.23 -28.31 -8.86
N ARG A 269 -16.07 -27.90 -9.38
CA ARG A 269 -14.96 -28.78 -9.76
C ARG A 269 -13.64 -28.33 -9.14
N ASP A 270 -12.81 -29.29 -8.78
CA ASP A 270 -11.47 -29.03 -8.24
C ASP A 270 -10.44 -28.68 -9.33
N TYR A 271 -9.19 -28.42 -8.92
CA TYR A 271 -8.08 -28.13 -9.83
C TYR A 271 -7.68 -29.29 -10.77
N LYS A 272 -8.16 -30.51 -10.51
CA LYS A 272 -8.02 -31.68 -11.39
C LYS A 272 -9.25 -31.87 -12.28
N ASN A 273 -10.14 -30.87 -12.34
CA ASN A 273 -11.40 -30.88 -13.06
C ASN A 273 -12.40 -31.97 -12.61
N ARG A 274 -12.22 -32.52 -11.40
CA ARG A 274 -13.10 -33.54 -10.85
C ARG A 274 -14.33 -32.87 -10.22
N PRO A 275 -15.55 -33.39 -10.44
CA PRO A 275 -16.73 -32.94 -9.70
C PRO A 275 -16.56 -33.11 -8.20
N LEU A 276 -17.16 -32.19 -7.44
CA LEU A 276 -17.18 -32.26 -5.98
C LEU A 276 -18.50 -32.88 -5.50
N ALA A 277 -18.42 -34.09 -4.96
CA ALA A 277 -19.60 -34.89 -4.56
C ALA A 277 -20.57 -34.16 -3.61
N VAL A 278 -20.07 -33.30 -2.71
CA VAL A 278 -20.93 -32.52 -1.78
C VAL A 278 -21.82 -31.54 -2.53
N TRP A 279 -21.33 -30.96 -3.64
CA TRP A 279 -22.12 -30.03 -4.45
C TRP A 279 -23.17 -30.78 -5.27
N GLU A 280 -22.82 -31.95 -5.82
CA GLU A 280 -23.76 -32.82 -6.53
C GLU A 280 -24.88 -33.31 -5.59
N ALA A 281 -24.52 -33.82 -4.41
CA ALA A 281 -25.49 -34.26 -3.39
C ALA A 281 -26.42 -33.12 -2.95
N ALA A 282 -25.92 -31.87 -2.88
CA ALA A 282 -26.77 -30.73 -2.54
C ALA A 282 -27.80 -30.38 -3.62
N ILE A 283 -27.50 -30.69 -4.89
CA ILE A 283 -28.48 -30.60 -5.98
C ILE A 283 -29.53 -31.70 -5.84
N GLU A 284 -29.10 -32.93 -5.59
CA GLU A 284 -30.00 -34.08 -5.42
C GLU A 284 -30.95 -33.90 -4.23
N ASP A 285 -30.42 -33.49 -3.07
CA ASP A 285 -31.16 -33.27 -1.83
C ASP A 285 -31.88 -31.92 -1.79
N ARG A 286 -31.71 -31.08 -2.82
CA ARG A 286 -32.28 -29.72 -2.91
C ARG A 286 -32.02 -28.91 -1.64
N CYS A 287 -30.76 -28.77 -1.25
CA CYS A 287 -30.38 -28.11 0.00
C CYS A 287 -29.50 -26.87 -0.22
N VAL A 288 -29.32 -26.11 0.86
CA VAL A 288 -28.45 -24.93 0.91
C VAL A 288 -27.08 -25.34 1.43
N LEU A 289 -26.02 -24.88 0.76
CA LEU A 289 -24.64 -25.05 1.18
C LEU A 289 -24.09 -23.76 1.79
N ASN A 290 -23.55 -23.86 3.00
CA ASN A 290 -22.69 -22.82 3.58
C ASN A 290 -21.24 -23.22 3.37
N ILE A 291 -20.57 -22.60 2.41
CA ILE A 291 -19.21 -22.96 2.01
C ILE A 291 -18.21 -22.03 2.69
N PRO A 292 -17.46 -22.49 3.70
CA PRO A 292 -16.40 -21.72 4.30
C PRO A 292 -15.24 -21.56 3.32
N LEU A 293 -14.46 -20.48 3.48
CA LEU A 293 -13.29 -20.19 2.64
C LEU A 293 -12.34 -21.38 2.57
N LYS A 294 -12.19 -22.14 3.66
CA LYS A 294 -11.40 -23.38 3.73
C LYS A 294 -11.76 -24.41 2.65
N GLU A 295 -13.04 -24.50 2.28
CA GLU A 295 -13.52 -25.40 1.24
C GLU A 295 -13.54 -24.71 -0.13
N MET A 296 -13.89 -23.41 -0.17
CA MET A 296 -13.91 -22.61 -1.41
C MET A 296 -12.56 -22.59 -2.13
N VAL A 297 -11.45 -22.51 -1.40
CA VAL A 297 -10.09 -22.50 -1.99
C VAL A 297 -9.72 -23.78 -2.74
N LYS A 298 -10.44 -24.89 -2.51
CA LYS A 298 -10.26 -26.16 -3.24
C LYS A 298 -10.95 -26.15 -4.59
N ILE A 299 -11.84 -25.20 -4.83
CA ILE A 299 -12.66 -25.09 -6.03
C ILE A 299 -11.87 -24.31 -7.08
N ARG A 300 -11.85 -24.85 -8.31
CA ARG A 300 -11.29 -24.18 -9.48
C ARG A 300 -12.37 -23.57 -10.36
N LYS A 301 -13.52 -24.24 -10.44
CA LYS A 301 -14.63 -23.90 -11.32
C LYS A 301 -15.95 -24.07 -10.55
N ALA A 302 -16.81 -23.07 -10.63
CA ALA A 302 -18.21 -23.14 -10.20
C ALA A 302 -19.11 -22.73 -11.38
N GLU A 303 -20.25 -23.38 -11.52
CA GLU A 303 -21.23 -23.14 -12.58
C GLU A 303 -22.65 -23.48 -12.11
N PRO A 304 -23.71 -22.85 -12.64
CA PRO A 304 -25.08 -23.26 -12.39
C PRO A 304 -25.30 -24.73 -12.76
N ALA A 305 -26.12 -25.43 -11.99
CA ALA A 305 -26.44 -26.84 -12.25
C ALA A 305 -27.18 -27.02 -13.59
N ASP A 306 -28.01 -26.03 -13.96
CA ASP A 306 -28.58 -25.91 -15.29
C ASP A 306 -27.60 -25.19 -16.25
N PRO A 307 -27.04 -25.90 -17.25
CA PRO A 307 -26.06 -25.33 -18.16
C PRO A 307 -26.64 -24.28 -19.14
N GLU A 308 -27.96 -24.29 -19.37
CA GLU A 308 -28.63 -23.36 -20.30
C GLU A 308 -28.89 -22.01 -19.63
N LEU A 309 -29.19 -22.01 -18.33
CA LEU A 309 -29.53 -20.81 -17.57
C LEU A 309 -28.40 -19.77 -17.58
N ARG A 310 -27.14 -20.19 -17.43
CA ARG A 310 -25.91 -19.34 -17.40
C ARG A 310 -26.03 -18.07 -16.54
N LYS A 311 -26.87 -18.11 -15.51
CA LYS A 311 -27.16 -16.99 -14.61
C LYS A 311 -27.11 -17.48 -13.16
N VAL A 312 -26.73 -16.58 -12.26
CA VAL A 312 -26.87 -16.76 -10.81
C VAL A 312 -27.57 -15.54 -10.22
N PHE A 313 -28.35 -15.76 -9.17
CA PHE A 313 -29.06 -14.72 -8.46
C PHE A 313 -28.40 -14.49 -7.11
N VAL A 314 -27.93 -13.27 -6.89
CA VAL A 314 -27.17 -12.87 -5.70
C VAL A 314 -27.98 -11.88 -4.90
N VAL A 315 -28.22 -12.22 -3.62
CA VAL A 315 -28.88 -11.36 -2.65
C VAL A 315 -27.96 -11.08 -1.46
N GLU A 316 -28.15 -9.95 -0.79
CA GLU A 316 -27.33 -9.55 0.36
C GLU A 316 -27.86 -10.16 1.67
N ASN A 317 -29.18 -10.18 1.81
CA ASN A 317 -29.87 -10.54 3.04
C ASN A 317 -30.15 -12.05 3.14
N SER A 318 -29.79 -12.66 4.27
CA SER A 318 -29.98 -14.09 4.52
C SER A 318 -31.43 -14.49 4.71
N GLY A 319 -32.26 -13.65 5.32
CA GLY A 319 -33.70 -13.89 5.45
C GLY A 319 -34.40 -13.90 4.08
N LEU A 320 -34.04 -12.94 3.21
CA LEU A 320 -34.53 -12.92 1.84
C LEU A 320 -34.09 -14.15 1.04
N PHE A 321 -32.81 -14.54 1.16
CA PHE A 321 -32.28 -15.75 0.53
C PHE A 321 -33.09 -17.00 0.92
N SER A 322 -33.32 -17.19 2.22
CA SER A 322 -34.10 -18.33 2.73
C SER A 322 -35.54 -18.31 2.21
N ALA A 323 -36.21 -17.16 2.25
CA ALA A 323 -37.59 -17.04 1.77
C ALA A 323 -37.70 -17.33 0.26
N LEU A 324 -36.78 -16.81 -0.56
CA LEU A 324 -36.76 -17.07 -2.01
C LEU A 324 -36.54 -18.56 -2.29
N PHE A 325 -35.57 -19.15 -1.61
CA PHE A 325 -35.26 -20.58 -1.75
C PHE A 325 -36.46 -21.45 -1.40
N GLU A 326 -37.12 -21.20 -0.25
CA GLU A 326 -38.27 -22.00 0.19
C GLU A 326 -39.45 -21.93 -0.78
N GLU A 327 -39.81 -20.74 -1.29
CA GLU A 327 -40.92 -20.60 -2.25
C GLU A 327 -40.60 -21.24 -3.61
N LEU A 328 -39.37 -21.08 -4.12
CA LEU A 328 -38.98 -21.67 -5.40
C LEU A 328 -38.95 -23.20 -5.33
N ILE A 329 -38.45 -23.77 -4.22
CA ILE A 329 -38.44 -25.22 -4.01
C ILE A 329 -39.85 -25.80 -3.92
N LYS A 330 -40.82 -25.10 -3.28
CA LYS A 330 -42.23 -25.53 -3.25
C LYS A 330 -42.83 -25.65 -4.65
N GLU A 331 -42.40 -24.80 -5.57
CA GLU A 331 -42.81 -24.82 -6.98
C GLU A 331 -41.98 -25.78 -7.84
N GLY A 332 -41.07 -26.54 -7.23
CA GLY A 332 -40.24 -27.54 -7.91
C GLY A 332 -39.03 -26.95 -8.64
N ILE A 333 -38.74 -25.67 -8.45
CA ILE A 333 -37.63 -24.95 -9.09
C ILE A 333 -36.43 -24.95 -8.15
N HIS A 334 -35.25 -25.36 -8.65
CA HIS A 334 -34.01 -25.30 -7.88
C HIS A 334 -33.10 -24.18 -8.43
N PRO A 335 -33.18 -22.96 -7.87
CA PRO A 335 -32.49 -21.80 -8.43
C PRO A 335 -31.00 -21.74 -8.04
N PRO A 336 -30.12 -21.22 -8.91
CA PRO A 336 -28.74 -20.91 -8.54
C PRO A 336 -28.67 -19.62 -7.72
N LEU A 337 -29.01 -19.70 -6.43
CA LEU A 337 -28.98 -18.57 -5.50
C LEU A 337 -27.64 -18.49 -4.74
N ILE A 338 -27.21 -17.26 -4.46
CA ILE A 338 -26.03 -16.93 -3.64
C ILE A 338 -26.41 -15.84 -2.63
N CYS A 339 -25.97 -15.97 -1.38
CA CYS A 339 -26.09 -14.94 -0.36
C CYS A 339 -24.72 -14.49 0.16
N THR A 340 -24.49 -13.17 0.14
CA THR A 340 -23.23 -12.56 0.59
C THR A 340 -23.19 -12.17 2.07
N HIS A 341 -24.32 -12.24 2.78
CA HIS A 341 -24.46 -11.89 4.21
C HIS A 341 -23.98 -10.47 4.54
N GLY A 342 -24.46 -9.48 3.78
CA GLY A 342 -24.01 -8.10 3.88
C GLY A 342 -22.83 -7.79 2.95
N GLN A 343 -21.77 -7.19 3.52
CA GLN A 343 -20.54 -6.85 2.78
C GLN A 343 -19.92 -8.09 2.12
N VAL A 344 -19.59 -7.96 0.84
CA VAL A 344 -19.04 -9.06 0.04
C VAL A 344 -17.66 -9.48 0.57
N ASN A 345 -17.62 -10.63 1.23
CA ASN A 345 -16.41 -11.19 1.81
C ASN A 345 -15.52 -11.88 0.76
N THR A 346 -14.34 -12.34 1.20
CA THR A 346 -13.36 -12.99 0.32
C THR A 346 -13.89 -14.29 -0.30
N CYS A 347 -14.63 -15.10 0.46
CA CYS A 347 -15.24 -16.33 -0.06
C CYS A 347 -16.22 -16.03 -1.20
N SER A 348 -17.09 -15.04 -0.99
CA SER A 348 -18.05 -14.57 -2.00
C SER A 348 -17.35 -14.06 -3.25
N LEU A 349 -16.30 -13.23 -3.10
CA LEU A 349 -15.53 -12.73 -4.25
C LEU A 349 -14.88 -13.85 -5.05
N ILE A 350 -14.31 -14.88 -4.39
CA ILE A 350 -13.70 -16.03 -5.10
C ILE A 350 -14.77 -16.77 -5.91
N LEU A 351 -15.96 -17.01 -5.34
CA LEU A 351 -17.06 -17.67 -6.05
C LEU A 351 -17.53 -16.84 -7.25
N LEU A 352 -17.73 -15.53 -7.06
CA LEU A 352 -18.15 -14.63 -8.15
C LEU A 352 -17.09 -14.52 -9.25
N ASP A 353 -15.79 -14.51 -8.90
CA ASP A 353 -14.69 -14.54 -9.87
C ASP A 353 -14.73 -15.82 -10.72
N GLN A 354 -15.00 -16.97 -10.11
CA GLN A 354 -15.12 -18.25 -10.82
C GLN A 354 -16.33 -18.27 -11.77
N LEU A 355 -17.48 -17.78 -11.31
CA LEU A 355 -18.71 -17.73 -12.10
C LEU A 355 -18.57 -16.77 -13.29
N ALA A 356 -18.09 -15.55 -13.05
CA ALA A 356 -17.86 -14.55 -14.08
C ALA A 356 -16.80 -15.02 -15.09
N GLY A 357 -15.72 -15.65 -14.62
CA GLY A 357 -14.67 -16.23 -15.47
C GLY A 357 -15.15 -17.35 -16.40
N ASN A 358 -16.23 -18.06 -16.01
CA ASN A 358 -16.91 -19.05 -16.86
C ASN A 358 -18.00 -18.46 -17.76
N GLY A 359 -18.15 -17.13 -17.77
CA GLY A 359 -19.15 -16.45 -18.58
C GLY A 359 -20.57 -16.44 -17.99
N THR A 360 -20.72 -16.78 -16.71
CA THR A 360 -22.01 -16.73 -16.00
C THR A 360 -22.39 -15.28 -15.70
N TYR A 361 -23.66 -14.93 -15.94
CA TYR A 361 -24.19 -13.62 -15.54
C TYR A 361 -24.58 -13.61 -14.06
N ILE A 362 -24.27 -12.53 -13.38
CA ILE A 362 -24.47 -12.33 -11.95
C ILE A 362 -25.58 -11.28 -11.77
N TYR A 363 -26.77 -11.72 -11.40
CA TYR A 363 -27.90 -10.85 -11.10
C TYR A 363 -27.82 -10.45 -9.64
N TYR A 364 -27.33 -9.24 -9.37
CA TYR A 364 -27.12 -8.76 -8.00
C TYR A 364 -28.24 -7.83 -7.56
N SER A 365 -28.85 -8.16 -6.42
CA SER A 365 -29.80 -7.33 -5.68
C SER A 365 -29.32 -7.14 -4.24
N GLY A 366 -29.54 -5.96 -3.66
CA GLY A 366 -29.13 -5.62 -2.30
C GLY A 366 -30.03 -4.54 -1.69
N ASP A 367 -29.70 -4.11 -0.47
CA ASP A 367 -30.47 -3.08 0.23
C ASP A 367 -30.38 -1.71 -0.44
N PHE A 368 -31.48 -0.94 -0.33
CA PHE A 368 -31.50 0.46 -0.76
C PHE A 368 -31.01 1.38 0.36
N ASP A 369 -29.72 1.27 0.66
CA ASP A 369 -29.02 2.18 1.55
C ASP A 369 -27.66 2.60 0.95
N PRO A 370 -26.94 3.56 1.56
CA PRO A 370 -25.65 4.00 1.02
C PRO A 370 -24.60 2.90 0.92
N GLU A 371 -24.66 1.88 1.76
CA GLU A 371 -23.72 0.76 1.79
C GLU A 371 -24.03 -0.25 0.69
N GLY A 372 -25.29 -0.66 0.53
CA GLY A 372 -25.79 -1.53 -0.52
C GLY A 372 -25.58 -0.95 -1.91
N LEU A 373 -25.86 0.35 -2.12
CA LEU A 373 -25.56 1.02 -3.39
C LEU A 373 -24.05 1.04 -3.69
N LEU A 374 -23.20 1.18 -2.68
CA LEU A 374 -21.74 1.11 -2.87
C LEU A 374 -21.26 -0.31 -3.18
N ILE A 375 -21.89 -1.34 -2.62
CA ILE A 375 -21.60 -2.74 -2.99
C ILE A 375 -22.01 -2.97 -4.45
N ALA A 376 -23.23 -2.60 -4.83
CA ALA A 376 -23.75 -2.71 -6.19
C ALA A 376 -22.83 -2.02 -7.22
N ASP A 377 -22.44 -0.78 -6.95
CA ASP A 377 -21.54 0.01 -7.81
C ASP A 377 -20.16 -0.65 -7.94
N ARG A 378 -19.67 -1.26 -6.85
CA ARG A 378 -18.39 -1.97 -6.82
C ARG A 378 -18.43 -3.27 -7.61
N LEU A 379 -19.49 -4.06 -7.48
CA LEU A 379 -19.67 -5.30 -8.24
C LEU A 379 -19.81 -5.01 -9.74
N ALA A 380 -20.60 -4.00 -10.11
CA ALA A 380 -20.74 -3.56 -11.50
C ALA A 380 -19.41 -3.09 -12.10
N GLN A 381 -18.56 -2.38 -11.33
CA GLN A 381 -17.22 -2.00 -11.79
C GLN A 381 -16.25 -3.18 -11.91
N ARG A 382 -16.36 -4.19 -11.03
CA ARG A 382 -15.49 -5.37 -11.05
C ARG A 382 -15.82 -6.31 -12.21
N TYR A 383 -17.10 -6.38 -12.58
CA TYR A 383 -17.61 -7.32 -13.58
C TYR A 383 -18.49 -6.59 -14.62
N PRO A 384 -17.93 -5.65 -15.41
CA PRO A 384 -18.69 -4.70 -16.23
C PRO A 384 -19.69 -5.36 -17.19
N ASP A 385 -19.34 -6.51 -17.76
CA ASP A 385 -20.17 -7.23 -18.74
C ASP A 385 -20.88 -8.46 -18.15
N ARG A 386 -20.70 -8.72 -16.84
CA ARG A 386 -21.22 -9.94 -16.20
C ARG A 386 -22.16 -9.65 -15.04
N VAL A 387 -22.03 -8.51 -14.36
CA VAL A 387 -22.96 -8.12 -13.29
C VAL A 387 -24.12 -7.31 -13.85
N ILE A 388 -25.32 -7.78 -13.56
CA ILE A 388 -26.58 -7.10 -13.87
C ILE A 388 -27.16 -6.60 -12.55
N LEU A 389 -27.39 -5.29 -12.47
CA LEU A 389 -28.04 -4.67 -11.32
C LEU A 389 -29.54 -4.98 -11.34
N TRP A 390 -29.92 -5.98 -10.57
CA TRP A 390 -31.24 -6.58 -10.53
C TRP A 390 -32.13 -5.84 -9.52
N ARG A 391 -33.26 -5.29 -10.02
CA ARG A 391 -34.20 -4.45 -9.24
C ARG A 391 -33.52 -3.30 -8.47
N PHE A 392 -32.57 -2.63 -9.12
CA PHE A 392 -31.85 -1.43 -8.63
C PHE A 392 -32.27 -0.15 -9.36
N GLY A 393 -33.55 0.02 -9.64
CA GLY A 393 -34.15 1.21 -10.24
C GLY A 393 -34.71 2.20 -9.21
N VAL A 394 -35.06 3.41 -9.67
CA VAL A 394 -35.73 4.42 -8.84
C VAL A 394 -37.13 3.96 -8.44
N GLU A 395 -37.84 3.27 -9.34
CA GLU A 395 -39.18 2.74 -9.03
C GLU A 395 -39.11 1.57 -8.03
N ASP A 396 -38.08 0.72 -8.14
CA ASP A 396 -37.83 -0.34 -7.14
C ASP A 396 -37.56 0.28 -5.76
N TYR A 397 -36.75 1.34 -5.69
CA TYR A 397 -36.52 2.08 -4.44
C TYR A 397 -37.80 2.66 -3.83
N ARG A 398 -38.72 3.17 -4.66
CA ARG A 398 -40.01 3.69 -4.18
C ARG A 398 -40.97 2.59 -3.76
N ALA A 399 -40.85 1.40 -4.32
CA ALA A 399 -41.60 0.22 -3.92
C ALA A 399 -41.12 -0.34 -2.57
N CYS A 400 -39.91 -0.01 -2.13
CA CYS A 400 -39.41 -0.38 -0.81
C CYS A 400 -40.13 0.33 0.32
N ARG A 401 -40.26 -0.36 1.46
CA ARG A 401 -40.67 0.24 2.72
C ARG A 401 -39.54 1.14 3.25
N LEU A 402 -39.80 2.45 3.34
CA LEU A 402 -38.85 3.46 3.79
C LEU A 402 -39.01 3.72 5.30
N GLU A 403 -38.07 3.27 6.13
CA GLU A 403 -38.21 3.37 7.59
C GLU A 403 -37.07 4.09 8.30
N GLN A 404 -35.85 4.02 7.77
CA GLN A 404 -34.67 4.54 8.45
C GLN A 404 -34.26 5.89 7.88
N GLU A 405 -34.36 6.96 8.69
CA GLU A 405 -33.77 8.26 8.35
C GLU A 405 -32.24 8.15 8.28
N LEU A 406 -31.67 8.66 7.19
CA LEU A 406 -30.24 8.59 6.93
C LEU A 406 -29.50 9.79 7.52
N GLU A 407 -28.54 9.49 8.39
CA GLU A 407 -27.61 10.49 8.90
C GLU A 407 -26.76 11.13 7.79
N GLU A 408 -26.40 12.40 7.96
CA GLU A 408 -25.72 13.20 6.94
C GLU A 408 -24.37 12.59 6.50
N TYR A 409 -23.66 11.91 7.41
CA TYR A 409 -22.40 11.24 7.08
C TYR A 409 -22.62 10.03 6.14
N ARG A 410 -23.72 9.29 6.28
CA ARG A 410 -24.06 8.17 5.37
C ARG A 410 -24.44 8.69 4.00
N ILE A 411 -25.22 9.78 3.94
CA ILE A 411 -25.60 10.44 2.68
C ILE A 411 -24.36 10.90 1.89
N LYS A 412 -23.33 11.42 2.57
CA LYS A 412 -22.07 11.84 1.93
C LYS A 412 -21.38 10.69 1.18
N LYS A 413 -21.53 9.44 1.62
CA LYS A 413 -20.93 8.26 0.96
C LYS A 413 -21.46 8.04 -0.46
N LEU A 414 -22.71 8.40 -0.72
CA LEU A 414 -23.36 8.28 -2.03
C LEU A 414 -22.62 9.06 -3.12
N LYS A 415 -21.81 10.08 -2.79
CA LYS A 415 -21.04 10.87 -3.78
C LYS A 415 -20.01 10.04 -4.54
N ASN A 416 -19.64 8.88 -4.02
CA ASN A 416 -18.63 8.01 -4.63
C ASN A 416 -19.20 7.03 -5.66
N ILE A 417 -20.52 6.97 -5.84
CA ILE A 417 -21.19 6.08 -6.79
C ILE A 417 -20.93 6.58 -8.21
N LYS A 418 -20.54 5.67 -9.11
CA LYS A 418 -20.20 6.01 -10.50
C LYS A 418 -21.20 5.47 -11.52
N ASN A 419 -21.84 4.33 -11.25
CA ASN A 419 -22.78 3.72 -12.17
C ASN A 419 -23.98 4.64 -12.40
N PRO A 420 -24.30 5.01 -13.67
CA PRO A 420 -25.38 5.96 -13.97
C PRO A 420 -26.74 5.57 -13.38
N ARG A 421 -27.12 4.29 -13.43
CA ARG A 421 -28.39 3.79 -12.89
C ARG A 421 -28.46 3.99 -11.37
N LEU A 422 -27.37 3.71 -10.67
CA LEU A 422 -27.29 3.89 -9.22
C LEU A 422 -27.18 5.37 -8.83
N VAL A 423 -26.64 6.23 -9.69
CA VAL A 423 -26.62 7.69 -9.46
C VAL A 423 -28.03 8.26 -9.39
N GLU A 424 -28.96 7.78 -10.22
CA GLU A 424 -30.37 8.19 -10.18
C GLU A 424 -31.05 7.79 -8.87
N VAL A 425 -30.83 6.55 -8.42
CA VAL A 425 -31.30 6.06 -7.12
C VAL A 425 -30.69 6.88 -5.98
N ALA A 426 -29.37 7.10 -6.01
CA ALA A 426 -28.65 7.87 -5.01
C ALA A 426 -29.16 9.32 -4.92
N ASN A 427 -29.51 9.95 -6.04
CA ASN A 427 -30.09 11.30 -6.05
C ASN A 427 -31.49 11.32 -5.44
N THR A 428 -32.29 10.28 -5.67
CA THR A 428 -33.61 10.16 -5.04
C THR A 428 -33.48 9.92 -3.54
N MET A 429 -32.58 9.03 -3.12
CA MET A 429 -32.26 8.77 -1.72
C MET A 429 -31.72 10.00 -0.99
N ARG A 430 -30.89 10.85 -1.64
CA ARG A 430 -30.44 12.13 -1.06
C ARG A 430 -31.58 13.10 -0.78
N ARG A 431 -32.62 13.09 -1.63
CA ARG A 431 -33.79 13.96 -1.49
C ARG A 431 -34.72 13.46 -0.37
N LEU A 432 -35.01 12.17 -0.36
CA LEU A 432 -35.91 11.55 0.63
C LEU A 432 -35.25 11.32 1.99
N ARG A 433 -33.93 11.15 2.02
CA ARG A 433 -33.12 10.84 3.22
C ARG A 433 -33.58 9.57 3.95
N GLN A 434 -34.10 8.58 3.23
CA GLN A 434 -34.56 7.32 3.82
C GLN A 434 -33.88 6.12 3.18
N ALA A 435 -33.58 5.09 3.97
CA ALA A 435 -33.17 3.77 3.46
C ALA A 435 -34.40 2.89 3.22
N GLY A 436 -34.28 1.95 2.29
CA GLY A 436 -35.30 0.94 1.98
C GLY A 436 -34.75 -0.49 2.12
N TYR A 437 -35.55 -1.37 2.71
CA TYR A 437 -35.19 -2.78 2.94
C TYR A 437 -35.41 -3.65 1.70
N GLN A 438 -34.45 -4.52 1.39
CA GLN A 438 -34.48 -5.44 0.25
C GLN A 438 -35.68 -6.40 0.30
N GLU A 439 -36.12 -6.81 1.50
CA GLU A 439 -37.25 -7.73 1.72
C GLU A 439 -38.56 -7.19 1.14
N SER A 440 -38.70 -5.87 1.00
CA SER A 440 -39.87 -5.25 0.38
C SER A 440 -40.07 -5.67 -1.08
N LEU A 441 -38.99 -6.08 -1.76
CA LEU A 441 -39.00 -6.48 -3.17
C LEU A 441 -39.19 -7.99 -3.36
N PHE A 442 -39.43 -8.75 -2.28
CA PHE A 442 -39.50 -10.20 -2.30
C PHE A 442 -40.35 -10.76 -3.45
N GLN A 443 -41.59 -10.28 -3.61
CA GLN A 443 -42.50 -10.79 -4.65
C GLN A 443 -41.98 -10.51 -6.06
N LEU A 444 -41.45 -9.31 -6.30
CA LEU A 444 -40.90 -8.94 -7.61
C LEU A 444 -39.66 -9.76 -7.96
N LEU A 445 -38.79 -10.02 -6.97
CA LEU A 445 -37.61 -10.85 -7.14
C LEU A 445 -37.99 -12.31 -7.40
N LEU A 446 -39.00 -12.82 -6.69
CA LEU A 446 -39.50 -14.17 -6.86
C LEU A 446 -40.07 -14.39 -8.27
N GLU A 447 -40.89 -13.45 -8.76
CA GLU A 447 -41.47 -13.49 -10.11
C GLU A 447 -40.40 -13.42 -11.20
N ASP A 448 -39.38 -12.57 -11.05
CA ASP A 448 -38.26 -12.48 -11.99
C ASP A 448 -37.48 -13.79 -12.09
N ILE A 449 -37.16 -14.42 -10.96
CA ILE A 449 -36.44 -15.69 -10.97
C ILE A 449 -37.25 -16.76 -11.71
N LYS A 450 -38.56 -16.81 -11.49
CA LYS A 450 -39.44 -17.75 -12.18
C LYS A 450 -39.44 -17.50 -13.68
N GLY A 451 -39.61 -16.26 -14.12
CA GLY A 451 -39.56 -15.91 -15.54
C GLY A 451 -38.24 -16.32 -16.19
N GLU A 452 -37.11 -16.04 -15.53
CA GLU A 452 -35.78 -16.32 -16.06
C GLU A 452 -35.36 -17.79 -16.07
N ILE A 453 -36.04 -18.66 -15.29
CA ILE A 453 -35.77 -20.11 -15.21
C ILE A 453 -36.79 -20.94 -16.01
N ILE A 454 -38.03 -20.45 -16.16
CA ILE A 454 -39.10 -21.17 -16.86
C ILE A 454 -39.09 -20.88 -18.36
N ASP A 455 -38.63 -19.69 -18.79
CA ASP A 455 -38.37 -19.35 -20.19
C ASP A 455 -37.04 -19.92 -20.70
#